data_AF-A0A357NES2-F1
#
_entry.id   AF-A0A357NES2-F1
#
_cell.length_a   1.000
_cell.length_b   1.000
_cell.length_c   1.000
_cell.angle_alpha   90.00
_cell.angle_beta   90.00
_cell.angle_gamma   90.00
#
_symmetry.space_group_name_H-M   'P 1'
#
loop_
_entity.id
_entity.type
_entity.pdbx_description
1 polymer ?
#
loop_
_entity_poly.entity_id
_entity_poly.type
_entity_poly.pdbx_seq_one_letter_code
_entity_poly.pdbx_strand_id
1 'polypeptide(L)'
;ISVVAAALLTDIGTEELAHMEIVASLVYKLVDGAPPEEMERAGLGGHYAQHDHALFWQDANGIPWSAKYIATLGDPVADLTEDLAAEQKAR
;
A
#
# COMPACT_ATOMS: atom_id res chain seq x y z
N ILE A 1 -19.36 -14.59 12.38
CA ILE A 1 -18.13 -13.96 12.88
C ILE A 1 -18.33 -13.68 14.37
N SER A 2 -17.46 -14.20 15.26
CA SER A 2 -17.53 -13.82 16.68
C SER A 2 -17.23 -12.33 16.80
N VAL A 3 -17.85 -11.64 17.76
CA VAL A 3 -17.63 -10.19 17.97
C VAL A 3 -16.13 -9.88 18.16
N VAL A 4 -15.37 -10.81 18.75
CA VAL A 4 -13.92 -10.70 18.96
C VAL A 4 -13.13 -10.71 17.64
N ALA A 5 -13.47 -11.59 16.69
CA ALA A 5 -12.78 -11.65 15.41
C ALA A 5 -13.05 -10.40 14.55
N ALA A 6 -14.29 -9.88 14.57
CA ALA A 6 -14.62 -8.63 13.89
C ALA A 6 -13.87 -7.43 14.48
N ALA A 7 -13.75 -7.35 15.81
CA ALA A 7 -13.00 -6.29 16.47
C ALA A 7 -11.52 -6.34 16.09
N LEU A 8 -10.88 -7.51 16.18
CA LEU A 8 -9.47 -7.68 15.83
C LEU A 8 -9.16 -7.25 14.39
N LEU A 9 -9.95 -7.69 13.42
CA LEU A 9 -9.76 -7.33 12.01
C LEU A 9 -9.95 -5.83 11.77
N THR A 10 -10.91 -5.20 12.47
CA THR A 10 -11.16 -3.76 12.34
C THR A 10 -10.04 -2.93 12.99
N ASP A 11 -9.53 -3.40 14.14
CA ASP A 11 -8.40 -2.77 14.83
C ASP A 11 -7.14 -2.83 13.96
N ILE A 12 -6.78 -4.02 13.43
CA ILE A 12 -5.64 -4.20 12.51
C ILE A 12 -5.85 -3.38 11.23
N GLY A 13 -7.03 -3.45 10.60
CA GLY A 13 -7.32 -2.67 9.40
C GLY A 13 -7.17 -1.15 9.62
N THR A 14 -7.41 -0.66 10.84
CA THR A 14 -7.18 0.74 11.21
C THR A 14 -5.68 1.04 11.36
N GLU A 15 -4.90 0.12 11.94
CA GLU A 15 -3.43 0.21 12.00
C GLU A 15 -2.82 0.26 10.59
N GLU A 16 -3.30 -0.57 9.66
CA GLU A 16 -2.79 -0.60 8.28
C GLU A 16 -3.08 0.69 7.49
N LEU A 17 -4.14 1.43 7.83
CA LEU A 17 -4.36 2.77 7.28
C LEU A 17 -3.28 3.76 7.76
N ALA A 18 -2.79 3.60 9.00
CA ALA A 18 -1.67 4.39 9.50
C ALA A 18 -0.34 3.98 8.83
N HIS A 19 -0.12 2.68 8.58
CA HIS A 19 1.03 2.21 7.80
C HIS A 19 1.03 2.82 6.39
N MET A 20 -0.12 2.83 5.71
CA MET A 20 -0.29 3.47 4.41
C MET A 20 0.08 4.96 4.45
N GLU A 21 -0.35 5.70 5.48
CA GLU A 21 -0.01 7.11 5.67
C GLU A 21 1.51 7.32 5.88
N ILE A 22 2.16 6.45 6.65
CA ILE A 22 3.61 6.51 6.91
C ILE A 22 4.39 6.31 5.61
N VAL A 23 4.06 5.28 4.83
CA VAL A 23 4.74 4.98 3.55
C VAL A 23 4.50 6.10 2.54
N ALA A 24 3.27 6.58 2.42
CA ALA A 24 2.94 7.71 1.55
C ALA A 24 3.73 8.97 1.90
N SER A 25 3.83 9.27 3.20
CA SER A 25 4.61 10.41 3.69
C SER A 25 6.10 10.26 3.39
N LEU A 26 6.64 9.04 3.48
CA LEU A 26 8.02 8.75 3.12
C LEU A 26 8.26 9.00 1.61
N VAL A 27 7.42 8.43 0.75
CA VAL A 27 7.54 8.57 -0.71
C VAL A 27 7.42 10.04 -1.11
N TYR A 28 6.44 10.75 -0.57
CA TYR A 28 6.27 12.19 -0.81
C TYR A 28 7.54 12.97 -0.46
N LYS A 29 8.11 12.75 0.73
CA LYS A 29 9.34 13.42 1.17
C LYS A 29 10.57 13.05 0.32
N LEU A 30 10.61 11.85 -0.26
CA LEU A 30 11.72 11.43 -1.12
C LEU A 30 11.72 12.15 -2.47
N VAL A 31 10.54 12.52 -2.98
CA VAL A 31 10.40 13.15 -4.30
C VAL A 31 10.15 14.65 -4.23
N ASP A 32 9.84 15.20 -3.04
CA ASP A 32 9.55 16.61 -2.84
C ASP A 32 10.69 17.52 -3.34
N GLY A 33 10.39 18.32 -4.37
CA GLY A 33 11.35 19.23 -5.00
C GLY A 33 12.42 18.58 -5.87
N ALA A 34 12.36 17.27 -6.11
CA ALA A 34 13.32 16.58 -6.98
C ALA A 34 13.20 17.07 -8.44
N PRO A 35 14.28 17.48 -9.11
CA PRO A 35 14.20 17.94 -10.48
C PRO A 35 13.84 16.76 -11.42
N PRO A 36 13.20 17.02 -12.58
CA PRO A 36 12.75 15.95 -13.49
C PRO A 36 13.86 15.02 -13.96
N GLU A 37 15.09 15.53 -14.11
CA GLU A 37 16.27 14.75 -14.49
C GLU A 37 16.69 13.73 -13.43
N GLU A 38 16.45 14.01 -12.16
CA GLU A 38 16.71 13.08 -11.06
C GLU A 38 15.63 12.01 -10.99
N MET A 39 14.36 12.40 -11.21
CA MET A 39 13.25 11.46 -11.33
C MET A 39 13.50 10.45 -12.46
N GLU A 40 13.91 10.91 -13.64
CA GLU A 40 14.28 10.04 -14.77
C GLU A 40 15.43 9.08 -14.41
N ARG A 41 16.52 9.60 -13.81
CA ARG A 41 17.67 8.80 -13.37
C ARG A 41 17.31 7.75 -12.31
N ALA A 42 16.32 8.03 -11.48
CA ALA A 42 15.79 7.11 -10.48
C ALA A 42 14.79 6.08 -11.06
N GLY A 43 14.48 6.15 -12.35
CA GLY A 43 13.48 5.29 -13.00
C GLY A 43 12.04 5.74 -12.78
N LEU A 44 11.82 6.93 -12.22
CA LEU A 44 10.51 7.53 -11.92
C LEU A 44 10.07 8.54 -12.98
N GLY A 45 10.75 8.64 -14.13
CA GLY A 45 10.41 9.60 -15.18
C GLY A 45 8.99 9.41 -15.75
N GLY A 46 8.57 8.15 -15.93
CA GLY A 46 7.20 7.82 -16.34
C GLY A 46 6.16 8.25 -15.30
N HIS A 47 6.46 8.06 -14.00
CA HIS A 47 5.62 8.53 -12.90
C HIS A 47 5.52 10.06 -12.92
N TYR A 48 6.65 10.76 -13.03
CA TYR A 48 6.70 12.22 -13.10
C TYR A 48 5.89 12.76 -14.29
N ALA A 49 5.99 12.14 -15.46
CA ALA A 49 5.25 12.56 -16.65
C ALA A 49 3.72 12.45 -16.48
N GLN A 50 3.25 11.51 -15.66
CA GLN A 50 1.81 11.26 -15.45
C GLN A 50 1.26 11.98 -14.21
N HIS A 51 2.08 12.11 -13.17
CA HIS A 51 1.66 12.46 -11.81
C HIS A 51 2.51 13.56 -11.17
N ASP A 52 3.52 14.11 -11.86
CA ASP A 52 4.47 15.06 -11.28
C ASP A 52 5.12 14.46 -10.01
N HIS A 53 5.20 15.20 -8.91
CA HIS A 53 5.60 14.67 -7.60
C HIS A 53 4.44 14.10 -6.77
N ALA A 54 3.23 14.01 -7.33
CA ALA A 54 2.08 13.54 -6.59
C ALA A 54 2.17 12.03 -6.28
N LEU A 55 1.56 11.65 -5.16
CA LEU A 55 1.41 10.26 -4.78
C LEU A 55 0.46 9.54 -5.72
N PHE A 56 0.84 8.34 -6.14
CA PHE A 56 0.00 7.45 -6.91
C PHE A 56 0.23 6.01 -6.44
N TRP A 57 -0.86 5.27 -6.22
CA TRP A 57 -0.81 3.94 -5.64
C TRP A 57 -0.47 2.92 -6.72
N GLN A 58 0.81 2.57 -6.81
CA GLN A 58 1.34 1.57 -7.73
C GLN A 58 2.51 0.82 -7.09
N ASP A 59 2.82 -0.35 -7.62
CA ASP A 59 4.03 -1.07 -7.25
C ASP A 59 5.29 -0.44 -7.88
N ALA A 60 6.47 -0.99 -7.54
CA ALA A 60 7.76 -0.52 -8.08
C ALA A 60 7.92 -0.72 -9.60
N ASN A 61 7.05 -1.51 -10.25
CA ASN A 61 7.03 -1.70 -11.70
C ASN A 61 6.02 -0.78 -12.40
N GLY A 62 5.35 0.10 -11.66
CA GLY A 62 4.33 1.01 -12.19
C GLY A 62 2.97 0.35 -12.42
N ILE A 63 2.68 -0.80 -11.79
CA ILE A 63 1.36 -1.43 -11.87
C ILE A 63 0.42 -0.77 -10.85
N PRO A 64 -0.68 -0.15 -11.28
CA PRO A 64 -1.61 0.50 -10.36
C PRO A 64 -2.25 -0.50 -9.40
N TRP A 65 -2.47 -0.07 -8.16
CA TRP A 65 -3.22 -0.83 -7.18
C TRP A 65 -4.63 -1.13 -7.69
N SER A 66 -5.15 -2.32 -7.37
CA SER A 66 -6.52 -2.68 -7.67
C SER A 66 -7.12 -3.53 -6.55
N ALA A 67 -8.46 -3.50 -6.44
CA ALA A 67 -9.19 -4.30 -5.46
C ALA A 67 -8.99 -5.83 -5.61
N LYS A 68 -8.38 -6.30 -6.70
CA LYS A 68 -8.04 -7.72 -6.90
C LYS A 68 -7.02 -8.24 -5.87
N TYR A 69 -6.29 -7.35 -5.20
CA TYR A 69 -5.34 -7.70 -4.15
C TYR A 69 -5.99 -7.96 -2.78
N ILE A 70 -7.29 -7.67 -2.62
CA ILE A 70 -8.03 -7.93 -1.38
C ILE A 70 -8.63 -9.33 -1.44
N ALA A 71 -8.31 -10.17 -0.47
CA ALA A 71 -8.99 -11.43 -0.22
C ALA A 71 -10.02 -11.25 0.91
N THR A 72 -11.26 -11.67 0.66
CA THR A 72 -12.33 -11.67 1.67
C THR A 72 -13.31 -12.77 1.30
N LEU A 73 -13.32 -13.82 2.12
CA LEU A 73 -14.16 -15.00 1.93
C LEU A 73 -15.34 -15.02 2.90
N GLY A 74 -15.29 -14.22 3.98
CA GLY A 74 -16.30 -14.17 5.02
C GLY A 74 -16.23 -15.33 6.00
N ASP A 75 -15.22 -16.20 5.84
CA ASP A 75 -14.85 -17.24 6.80
C ASP A 75 -13.67 -16.72 7.65
N PRO A 76 -13.85 -16.55 8.97
CA PRO A 76 -12.82 -15.96 9.82
C PRO A 76 -11.48 -16.72 9.82
N VAL A 77 -11.48 -18.04 9.64
CA VAL A 77 -10.25 -18.82 9.68
C VAL A 77 -9.49 -18.65 8.38
N ALA A 78 -10.18 -18.71 7.24
CA ALA A 78 -9.59 -18.45 5.93
C ALA A 78 -9.05 -17.02 5.84
N ASP A 79 -9.84 -16.02 6.26
CA ASP A 79 -9.46 -14.61 6.20
C ASP A 79 -8.23 -14.35 7.10
N LEU A 80 -8.23 -14.79 8.37
CA LEU A 80 -7.06 -14.61 9.25
C LEU A 80 -5.80 -15.37 8.79
N THR A 81 -5.98 -16.51 8.11
CA THR A 81 -4.85 -17.27 7.55
C THR A 81 -4.24 -16.52 6.36
N GLU A 82 -5.09 -15.88 5.56
CA GLU A 82 -4.67 -15.03 4.45
C GLU A 82 -3.95 -13.78 4.97
N ASP A 83 -4.52 -13.08 5.96
CA ASP A 83 -3.92 -11.91 6.61
C ASP A 83 -2.52 -12.21 7.15
N LEU A 84 -2.36 -13.35 7.85
CA LEU A 84 -1.05 -13.79 8.35
C LEU A 84 -0.05 -14.01 7.20
N ALA A 85 -0.49 -14.60 6.10
CA ALA A 85 0.36 -14.82 4.94
C ALA A 85 0.69 -13.51 4.21
N ALA A 86 -0.25 -12.56 4.16
CA ALA A 86 -0.03 -11.23 3.62
C ALA A 86 1.02 -10.47 4.45
N GLU A 87 0.91 -10.50 5.77
CA GLU A 87 1.89 -9.90 6.68
C GLU A 87 3.30 -10.46 6.51
N GLN A 88 3.43 -11.79 6.40
CA GLN A 88 4.74 -12.39 6.18
C GLN A 88 5.37 -12.02 4.83
N LYS A 89 4.57 -11.63 3.82
CA LYS A 89 5.08 -11.13 2.55
C LYS A 89 5.44 -9.65 2.60
N ALA A 90 4.76 -8.88 3.46
CA ALA A 90 4.97 -7.43 3.61
C ALA A 90 6.17 -7.09 4.49
N ARG A 91 6.53 -7.97 5.43
CA ARG A 91 7.69 -7.85 6.33
C ARG A 91 9.04 -7.93 5.62
#